data_AF-A0A336N5X7-F1
#
_entry.id   AF-A0A336N5X7-F1
#
_cell.length_a   1.000
_cell.length_b   1.000
_cell.length_c   1.000
_cell.angle_alpha   90.00
_cell.angle_beta   90.00
_cell.angle_gamma   90.00
#
_symmetry.space_group_name_H-M   'P 1'
#
loop_
_entity.id
_entity.type
_entity.pdbx_description
1 polymer ?
#
loop_
_entity_poly.entity_id
_entity_poly.type
_entity_poly.pdbx_seq_one_letter_code
_entity_poly.pdbx_strand_id
1 'polypeptide(L)'
;MMNSDLIIKVSNATVRFNKATESYNGLKEYVIRMLKGELLFQEFLALKDINLEIKRGESWGLIGSNGSGKSTLLKLICGILKPYKGSVEVKGTIAPLIELGAGFDGELTARENIF
;
A
#
# COMPACT_ATOMS: atom_id res chain seq x y z
N MET A 1 8.50 -20.55 22.41
CA MET A 1 9.51 -20.65 21.33
C MET A 1 8.98 -19.87 20.13
N MET A 2 9.40 -18.61 19.95
CA MET A 2 9.01 -17.85 18.76
C MET A 2 9.77 -18.41 17.56
N ASN A 3 9.02 -18.79 16.52
CA ASN A 3 9.52 -19.37 15.29
C ASN A 3 10.58 -18.43 14.67
N SER A 4 11.87 -18.80 14.77
CA SER A 4 13.01 -17.97 14.33
C SER A 4 12.95 -17.62 12.85
N ASP A 5 12.17 -18.38 12.10
CA ASP A 5 12.19 -18.38 10.65
C ASP A 5 11.13 -17.47 10.04
N LEU A 6 10.19 -16.94 10.84
CA LEU A 6 9.19 -15.99 10.35
C LEU A 6 9.84 -14.65 10.03
N ILE A 7 9.82 -14.26 8.75
CA ILE A 7 10.46 -13.03 8.24
C ILE A 7 9.46 -11.93 7.87
N ILE A 8 8.23 -12.29 7.51
CA ILE A 8 7.14 -11.34 7.24
C ILE A 8 5.90 -11.82 7.99
N LYS A 9 5.28 -10.94 8.77
CA LYS A 9 4.02 -11.18 9.44
C LYS A 9 3.07 -10.02 9.20
N VAL A 10 1.91 -10.31 8.63
CA VAL A 10 0.79 -9.37 8.47
C VAL A 10 -0.33 -9.85 9.37
N SER A 11 -0.80 -8.99 10.29
CA SER A 11 -1.81 -9.34 11.29
C SER A 11 -3.01 -8.40 11.20
N ASN A 12 -4.16 -8.93 10.77
CA ASN A 12 -5.42 -8.21 10.60
C ASN A 12 -5.28 -6.86 9.86
N ALA A 13 -4.40 -6.83 8.86
CA ALA A 13 -4.05 -5.58 8.20
C ALA A 13 -5.16 -5.14 7.24
N THR A 14 -5.62 -3.91 7.43
CA THR A 14 -6.62 -3.26 6.59
C THR A 14 -6.02 -2.01 5.95
N VAL A 15 -6.24 -1.81 4.65
CA VAL A 15 -5.82 -0.60 3.93
C VAL A 15 -7.06 0.08 3.37
N ARG A 16 -7.25 1.33 3.80
CA ARG A 16 -8.37 2.19 3.40
C ARG A 16 -7.84 3.37 2.59
N PHE A 17 -8.46 3.63 1.46
CA PHE A 17 -8.29 4.84 0.68
C PHE A 17 -9.55 5.69 0.77
N ASN A 18 -9.37 7.00 0.78
CA ASN A 18 -10.48 7.93 0.60
C ASN A 18 -10.58 8.22 -0.89
N LYS A 19 -11.61 7.67 -1.54
CA LYS A 19 -11.90 8.01 -2.92
C LYS A 19 -12.59 9.38 -2.89
N ALA A 20 -11.88 10.40 -3.37
CA ALA A 20 -12.53 11.67 -3.69
C ALA A 20 -13.56 11.37 -4.78
N THR A 21 -14.84 11.54 -4.44
CA THR A 21 -15.91 11.60 -5.43
C THR A 21 -15.65 12.84 -6.28
N GLU A 22 -15.07 12.63 -7.46
CA GLU A 22 -14.85 13.57 -8.55
C GLU A 22 -14.15 14.91 -8.22
N SER A 23 -13.27 15.33 -9.13
CA SER A 23 -12.68 16.67 -9.11
C SER A 23 -13.78 17.71 -9.36
N TYR A 24 -14.28 18.38 -8.32
CA TYR A 24 -15.26 19.46 -8.48
C TYR A 24 -14.58 20.83 -8.49
N ASN A 25 -14.88 21.56 -9.57
CA ASN A 25 -14.30 22.85 -9.90
C ASN A 25 -15.00 23.98 -9.11
N GLY A 26 -14.46 24.36 -7.95
CA GLY A 26 -14.71 25.69 -7.37
C GLY A 26 -14.94 25.75 -5.86
N LEU A 27 -14.35 26.78 -5.24
CA LEU A 27 -14.47 27.10 -3.81
C LEU A 27 -15.92 27.21 -3.31
N LYS A 28 -16.85 27.65 -4.18
CA LYS A 28 -18.27 27.84 -3.82
C LYS A 28 -18.96 26.52 -3.48
N GLU A 29 -18.72 25.46 -4.26
CA GLU A 29 -19.29 24.13 -4.04
C GLU A 29 -18.77 23.51 -2.74
N TYR A 30 -17.48 23.72 -2.45
CA TYR A 30 -16.83 23.29 -1.21
C TYR A 30 -17.47 23.94 0.03
N VAL A 31 -17.70 25.26 0.00
CA VAL A 31 -18.35 25.98 1.11
C VAL A 31 -19.79 25.52 1.30
N ILE A 32 -20.54 25.32 0.21
CA ILE A 32 -21.93 24.82 0.27
C ILE A 32 -21.98 23.44 0.95
N ARG A 33 -21.11 22.51 0.56
CA ARG A 33 -21.06 21.17 1.16
C ARG A 33 -20.54 21.16 2.59
N MET A 34 -19.60 22.05 2.92
CA MET A 34 -19.16 22.24 4.31
C MET A 34 -20.34 22.67 5.20
N LEU A 35 -21.14 23.65 4.76
CA LEU A 35 -22.33 24.11 5.47
C LEU A 35 -23.42 23.03 5.57
N LYS A 36 -23.52 22.15 4.57
CA LYS A 36 -24.46 21.02 4.57
C LYS A 36 -23.95 19.78 5.34
N GLY A 37 -22.68 19.73 5.74
CA GLY A 37 -22.07 18.54 6.34
C GLY A 37 -21.85 17.38 5.35
N GLU A 38 -21.85 17.66 4.04
CA GLU A 38 -21.84 16.68 2.94
C GLU A 38 -20.45 16.53 2.28
N LEU A 39 -19.37 16.81 3.03
CA LEU A 39 -18.00 16.46 2.64
C LEU A 39 -17.81 14.93 2.76
N LEU A 40 -18.55 14.20 1.93
CA LEU A 40 -18.59 12.75 1.92
C LEU A 40 -17.39 12.23 1.12
N PHE A 41 -16.30 11.91 1.82
CA PHE A 41 -15.28 11.03 1.24
C PHE A 41 -15.88 9.64 1.12
N GLN A 42 -15.85 9.05 -0.07
CA GLN A 42 -16.26 7.66 -0.21
C GLN A 42 -15.09 6.78 0.23
N GLU A 43 -15.26 6.08 1.34
CA GLU A 43 -14.26 5.13 1.82
C GLU A 43 -14.18 3.92 0.89
N PHE A 44 -12.96 3.54 0.52
CA PHE A 44 -12.67 2.34 -0.26
C PHE A 44 -11.65 1.47 0.49
N LEU A 45 -12.04 0.25 0.84
CA LEU A 45 -11.12 -0.72 1.44
C LEU A 45 -10.44 -1.50 0.32
N ALA A 46 -9.17 -1.22 0.09
CA ALA A 46 -8.36 -1.98 -0.87
C ALA A 46 -7.89 -3.32 -0.30
N LEU A 47 -7.71 -3.40 1.02
CA LEU A 47 -7.42 -4.63 1.76
C LEU A 47 -8.26 -4.63 3.03
N LYS A 48 -8.80 -5.79 3.40
CA LYS A 48 -9.62 -5.96 4.59
C LYS A 48 -9.18 -7.20 5.36
N ASP A 49 -8.79 -6.99 6.61
CA ASP A 49 -8.47 -8.05 7.59
C ASP A 49 -7.49 -9.11 7.08
N ILE A 50 -6.44 -8.68 6.37
CA ILE A 50 -5.44 -9.58 5.77
C ILE A 50 -4.54 -10.16 6.86
N ASN A 51 -4.33 -11.47 6.79
CA ASN A 51 -3.39 -12.21 7.62
C ASN A 51 -2.47 -13.04 6.71
N LEU A 52 -1.15 -12.91 6.91
CA LEU A 52 -0.15 -13.59 6.10
C LEU A 52 1.13 -13.80 6.91
N GLU A 53 1.71 -14.99 6.80
CA GLU A 53 2.98 -15.33 7.42
C GLU A 53 3.89 -15.93 6.35
N ILE A 54 5.08 -15.35 6.15
CA ILE A 54 6.09 -15.85 5.22
C ILE A 54 7.36 -16.17 6.01
N LYS A 55 7.89 -17.37 5.80
CA LYS A 55 9.12 -17.84 6.42
C LYS A 55 10.33 -17.68 5.50
N ARG A 56 11.51 -17.67 6.10
CA ARG A 56 12.79 -17.59 5.39
C ARG A 56 12.92 -18.76 4.40
N GLY A 57 13.30 -18.43 3.17
CA GLY A 57 13.53 -19.41 2.10
C GLY A 57 12.28 -19.83 1.33
N GLU A 58 11.10 -19.32 1.70
CA GLU A 58 9.87 -19.59 0.94
C GLU A 58 9.75 -18.69 -0.28
N SER A 59 9.21 -19.24 -1.36
CA SER A 59 8.82 -18.52 -2.57
C SER A 59 7.30 -18.50 -2.66
N TRP A 60 6.73 -17.29 -2.71
CA TRP A 60 5.28 -17.08 -2.73
C TRP A 60 4.83 -16.42 -4.02
N GLY A 61 3.72 -16.90 -4.59
CA GLY A 61 3.02 -16.28 -5.71
C GLY A 61 1.70 -15.66 -5.25
N LEU A 62 1.49 -14.37 -5.55
CA LEU A 62 0.23 -13.69 -5.27
C LEU A 62 -0.58 -13.52 -6.57
N ILE A 63 -1.68 -14.24 -6.68
CA ILE A 63 -2.54 -14.27 -7.87
C ILE A 63 -3.96 -13.74 -7.57
N GLY A 64 -4.66 -13.26 -8.60
CA GLY A 64 -6.01 -12.71 -8.49
C GLY A 64 -6.33 -11.71 -9.60
N SER A 65 -7.60 -11.32 -9.74
CA SER A 65 -8.06 -10.38 -10.77
C SER A 65 -7.50 -8.96 -10.61
N ASN A 66 -7.61 -8.14 -11.66
CA ASN A 66 -7.26 -6.72 -11.56
C ASN A 66 -8.16 -6.02 -10.52
N GLY A 67 -7.57 -5.16 -9.70
CA GLY A 67 -8.27 -4.49 -8.60
C GLY A 67 -8.43 -5.32 -7.31
N SER A 68 -7.97 -6.58 -7.27
CA SER A 68 -8.09 -7.44 -6.09
C SER A 68 -7.17 -7.08 -4.90
N GLY A 69 -6.43 -5.96 -4.97
CA GLY A 69 -5.55 -5.49 -3.89
C GLY A 69 -4.11 -6.04 -3.90
N LYS A 70 -3.69 -6.80 -4.92
CA LYS A 70 -2.34 -7.43 -4.96
C LYS A 70 -1.20 -6.43 -4.79
N SER A 71 -1.16 -5.40 -5.65
CA SER A 71 -0.14 -4.37 -5.58
C SER A 71 -0.23 -3.57 -4.28
N THR A 72 -1.43 -3.39 -3.74
CA THR A 72 -1.64 -2.76 -2.42
C THR A 72 -1.02 -3.60 -1.30
N LEU A 73 -1.18 -4.93 -1.32
CA LEU A 73 -0.59 -5.83 -0.34
C LEU A 73 0.93 -5.83 -0.42
N LEU A 74 1.49 -5.86 -1.64
CA LEU A 74 2.94 -5.75 -1.82
C LEU A 74 3.48 -4.42 -1.29
N LYS A 75 2.83 -3.29 -1.60
CA LYS A 75 3.20 -1.96 -1.09
C LYS A 75 3.09 -1.86 0.43
N LEU A 76 2.07 -2.50 1.02
CA LEU A 76 1.89 -2.60 2.47
C LEU A 76 3.05 -3.38 3.12
N ILE A 77 3.41 -4.55 2.56
CA ILE A 77 4.53 -5.37 3.05
C ILE A 77 5.86 -4.64 2.92
N CYS A 78 6.07 -3.90 1.82
CA CYS A 78 7.29 -3.10 1.61
C CYS A 78 7.37 -1.85 2.51
N GLY A 79 6.34 -1.55 3.31
CA GLY A 79 6.31 -0.37 4.17
C GLY A 79 6.02 0.96 3.46
N ILE A 80 5.69 0.93 2.16
CA ILE A 80 5.29 2.11 1.38
C ILE A 80 3.93 2.62 1.85
N LEU A 81 3.00 1.69 2.14
CA LEU A 81 1.71 1.99 2.73
C LEU A 81 1.70 1.57 4.20
N LYS A 82 1.08 2.39 5.05
CA LYS A 82 0.80 2.02 6.44
C LYS A 82 -0.60 1.41 6.55
N PRO A 83 -0.79 0.36 7.37
CA PRO A 83 -2.11 -0.18 7.62
C PRO A 83 -2.98 0.86 8.34
N TYR A 84 -4.26 0.92 7.99
CA TYR A 84 -5.28 1.67 8.73
C TYR A 84 -5.63 0.97 10.06
N LYS A 85 -5.64 -0.37 10.05
CA LYS A 85 -5.79 -1.24 11.22
C LYS A 85 -4.85 -2.44 11.09
N GLY A 86 -4.47 -3.04 12.20
CA GLY A 86 -3.56 -4.18 12.25
C GLY A 86 -2.09 -3.78 12.18
N SER A 87 -1.22 -4.75 11.92
CA SER A 87 0.23 -4.56 11.88
C SER A 87 0.91 -5.34 10.75
N VAL A 88 2.09 -4.86 10.38
CA VAL A 88 3.01 -5.50 9.45
C VAL A 88 4.38 -5.50 10.09
N GLU A 89 4.97 -6.68 10.25
CA GLU A 89 6.32 -6.86 10.77
C GLU A 89 7.18 -7.52 9.70
N VAL A 90 8.34 -6.92 9.43
CA VAL A 90 9.32 -7.42 8.48
C VAL A 90 10.67 -7.51 9.16
N LYS A 91 11.33 -8.66 9.08
CA LYS A 91 12.68 -8.87 9.60
C LYS A 91 13.69 -8.85 8.46
N GLY A 92 14.42 -7.74 8.34
CA GLY A 92 15.40 -7.51 7.27
C GLY A 92 14.92 -6.42 6.31
N THR A 93 15.55 -6.36 5.14
CA THR A 93 15.26 -5.34 4.12
C THR A 93 14.49 -5.96 2.97
N ILE A 94 13.49 -5.23 2.46
CA ILE A 94 12.77 -5.58 1.23
C ILE A 94 13.23 -4.65 0.12
N ALA A 95 13.58 -5.21 -1.05
CA ALA A 95 13.88 -4.46 -2.26
C ALA A 95 12.73 -4.64 -3.27
N PRO A 96 11.77 -3.71 -3.36
CA PRO A 96 10.64 -3.81 -4.27
C PRO A 96 11.06 -3.52 -5.73
N LEU A 97 11.20 -4.57 -6.54
CA LEU A 97 11.61 -4.41 -7.94
C LEU A 97 10.59 -3.64 -8.81
N ILE A 98 9.29 -3.76 -8.48
CA ILE A 98 8.20 -3.16 -9.27
C ILE A 98 8.19 -1.62 -9.20
N GLU A 99 8.79 -1.03 -8.16
CA GLU A 99 8.82 0.43 -7.95
C GLU A 99 10.18 1.04 -8.33
N LEU A 100 11.17 0.25 -8.77
CA LEU A 100 12.49 0.77 -9.14
C LEU A 100 12.41 1.82 -10.27
N GLY A 101 11.45 1.68 -11.19
CA GLY A 101 11.26 2.64 -12.28
C GLY A 101 10.90 4.05 -11.81
N ALA A 102 10.33 4.21 -10.61
CA ALA A 102 10.02 5.53 -10.06
C ALA A 102 11.21 6.19 -9.33
N GLY A 103 12.26 5.41 -9.03
CA GLY A 103 13.45 5.89 -8.32
C GLY A 103 14.60 6.29 -9.24
N PHE A 104 14.49 6.04 -10.55
CA PHE A 104 15.51 6.42 -11.52
C PHE A 104 15.34 7.87 -11.99
N ASP A 105 16.46 8.58 -12.08
CA ASP A 105 16.54 9.88 -12.72
C ASP A 105 16.73 9.70 -14.22
N GLY A 106 15.82 10.28 -15.01
CA GLY A 106 15.79 10.18 -16.47
C GLY A 106 16.92 10.94 -17.16
N GLU A 107 17.57 11.87 -16.47
CA GLU A 107 18.72 12.63 -17.00
C GLU A 107 20.06 11.93 -16.73
N LEU A 108 20.07 10.87 -15.91
CA LEU A 108 21.27 10.12 -15.53
C LEU A 108 21.45 8.85 -16.34
N THR A 109 22.71 8.45 -16.55
CA THR A 109 23.03 7.12 -17.10
C THR A 109 22.68 6.01 -16.12
N ALA A 110 22.58 4.77 -16.61
CA ALA A 110 22.31 3.61 -15.76
C ALA A 110 23.37 3.41 -14.66
N ARG A 111 24.64 3.76 -14.93
CA ARG A 111 25.72 3.66 -13.94
C ARG A 111 25.55 4.68 -12.82
N GLU A 112 25.14 5.89 -13.15
CA GLU A 112 24.93 6.97 -12.18
C GLU A 112 23.73 6.64 -11.27
N ASN A 113 22.65 6.10 -11.83
CA ASN A 113 21.48 5.64 -11.09
C ASN A 113 21.72 4.49 -10.08
N ILE A 114 22.89 3.84 -10.09
CA ILE A 114 23.26 2.79 -9.12
C ILE A 114 23.74 3.39 -7.79
N PHE A 115 24.26 4.62 -7.80
CA PHE A 115 24.91 5.29 -6.66
C PHE A 115 24.04 6.43 -6.12
#